data_AF-A0A924WCH5-F1
#
_entry.id   AF-A0A924WCH5-F1
#
_cell.length_a   1.000
_cell.length_b   1.000
_cell.length_c   1.000
_cell.angle_alpha   90.00
_cell.angle_beta   90.00
_cell.angle_gamma   90.00
#
_symmetry.space_group_name_H-M   'P 1'
#
loop_
_entity.id
_entity.type
_entity.pdbx_description
1 polymer ?
#
loop_
_entity_poly.entity_id
_entity_poly.type
_entity_poly.pdbx_seq_one_letter_code
_entity_poly.pdbx_strand_id
1 'polypeptide(L)'
;FSFTDGDGDLGYPETDPTPSVFFRDSRDSFPKPPIQLPYVEPQGAGNGISGEITVKLPTICCIFTTPEGIKLACEDVPSTMKFDTFYYFIKIRDRAGHESNEIKTEAIMLKCQK
;
A
#
# COMPACT_ATOMS: atom_id res chain seq x y z
N PHE A 1 4.93 8.53 2.57
CA PHE A 1 5.00 9.09 1.21
C PHE A 1 4.28 10.42 1.20
N SER A 2 4.66 11.36 0.34
CA SER A 2 3.99 12.65 0.23
C SER A 2 2.79 12.60 -0.71
N PHE A 3 1.82 13.49 -0.50
CA PHE A 3 0.65 13.65 -1.37
C PHE A 3 0.32 15.13 -1.58
N THR A 4 -0.38 15.39 -2.68
CA THR A 4 -1.04 16.66 -2.98
C THR A 4 -2.42 16.34 -3.53
N ASP A 5 -3.44 16.92 -2.92
CA ASP A 5 -4.85 16.76 -3.29
C ASP A 5 -5.41 18.14 -3.64
N GLY A 6 -6.00 18.25 -4.83
CA GLY A 6 -6.35 19.53 -5.47
C GLY A 6 -7.63 20.17 -4.95
N ASP A 7 -8.60 19.38 -4.48
CA ASP A 7 -9.89 19.86 -3.97
C ASP A 7 -10.05 19.65 -2.45
N GLY A 8 -9.10 18.96 -1.81
CA GLY A 8 -8.98 18.88 -0.37
C GLY A 8 -9.98 17.93 0.26
N ASP A 9 -10.41 16.91 -0.48
CA ASP A 9 -11.46 15.98 -0.07
C ASP A 9 -10.97 14.58 0.37
N LEU A 10 -9.72 14.47 0.81
CA LEU A 10 -9.12 13.20 1.21
C LEU A 10 -9.69 12.57 2.51
N GLY A 11 -9.81 11.24 2.50
CA GLY A 11 -10.13 10.42 3.69
C GLY A 11 -11.62 10.38 4.04
N TYR A 12 -12.01 9.44 4.91
CA TYR A 12 -13.41 9.14 5.20
C TYR A 12 -13.65 9.07 6.73
N PRO A 13 -14.85 9.41 7.23
CA PRO A 13 -15.19 9.26 8.64
C PRO A 13 -15.17 7.78 9.05
N GLU A 14 -14.88 7.48 10.32
CA GLU A 14 -14.81 6.09 10.82
C GLU A 14 -16.11 5.29 10.64
N THR A 15 -17.26 5.99 10.52
CA THR A 15 -18.56 5.37 10.24
C THR A 15 -18.74 4.94 8.78
N ASP A 16 -17.84 5.34 7.89
CA ASP A 16 -17.80 4.97 6.48
C ASP A 16 -16.63 4.01 6.24
N PRO A 17 -16.88 2.74 5.88
CA PRO A 17 -15.82 1.74 5.68
C PRO A 17 -15.12 1.86 4.31
N THR A 18 -15.31 2.96 3.57
CA THR A 18 -14.76 3.13 2.22
C THR A 18 -13.22 3.17 2.25
N PRO A 19 -12.55 2.26 1.51
CA PRO A 19 -11.09 2.26 1.42
C PRO A 19 -10.59 3.38 0.52
N SER A 20 -9.44 3.95 0.87
CA SER A 20 -8.86 5.10 0.18
C SER A 20 -7.37 4.96 -0.14
N VAL A 21 -6.70 3.90 0.35
CA VAL A 21 -5.31 3.58 0.00
C VAL A 21 -5.20 2.14 -0.42
N PHE A 22 -4.56 1.93 -1.57
CA PHE A 22 -4.42 0.62 -2.20
C PHE A 22 -2.95 0.30 -2.38
N PHE A 23 -2.61 -0.97 -2.12
CA PHE A 23 -1.24 -1.47 -2.21
C PHE A 23 -1.18 -2.67 -3.15
N ARG A 24 -0.10 -2.73 -3.93
CA ARG A 24 0.25 -3.90 -4.72
C ARG A 24 1.69 -4.29 -4.44
N ASP A 25 1.90 -5.53 -4.06
CA ASP A 25 3.23 -6.08 -3.81
C ASP A 25 3.93 -6.37 -5.14
N SER A 26 5.19 -5.98 -5.27
CA SER A 26 5.96 -6.25 -6.50
C SER A 26 6.16 -7.75 -6.81
N ARG A 27 6.02 -8.62 -5.80
CA ARG A 27 6.26 -10.07 -5.94
C ARG A 27 5.02 -10.84 -6.38
N ASP A 28 3.83 -10.29 -6.17
CA ASP A 28 2.57 -10.97 -6.41
C ASP A 28 1.51 -10.09 -7.08
N SER A 29 0.42 -10.73 -7.52
CA SER A 29 -0.74 -10.06 -8.10
C SER A 29 -1.93 -10.13 -7.16
N PHE A 30 -1.71 -10.50 -5.88
CA PHE A 30 -2.79 -10.62 -4.93
C PHE A 30 -3.12 -9.23 -4.39
N PRO A 31 -4.41 -8.83 -4.44
CA PRO A 31 -4.81 -7.56 -3.85
C PRO A 31 -4.53 -7.62 -2.35
N LYS A 32 -3.77 -6.64 -1.85
CA LYS A 32 -3.61 -6.47 -0.40
C LYS A 32 -4.87 -5.78 0.16
N PRO A 33 -5.28 -6.08 1.40
CA PRO A 33 -6.39 -5.38 2.03
C PRO A 33 -6.15 -3.87 1.95
N PRO A 34 -7.05 -3.11 1.31
CA PRO A 34 -6.90 -1.67 1.27
C PRO A 34 -7.15 -1.09 2.66
N ILE A 35 -6.63 0.10 2.90
CA ILE A 35 -6.83 0.82 4.16
C ILE A 35 -7.55 2.13 3.91
N GLN A 36 -8.14 2.67 4.98
CA GLN A 36 -8.83 3.95 4.99
C GLN A 36 -7.90 5.02 5.58
N LEU A 37 -7.82 6.16 4.89
CA LEU A 37 -7.24 7.37 5.46
C LEU A 37 -8.24 7.99 6.44
N PRO A 38 -7.76 8.52 7.57
CA PRO A 38 -8.63 9.26 8.49
C PRO A 38 -9.25 10.46 7.76
N TYR A 39 -10.44 10.84 8.20
CA TYR A 39 -11.15 12.00 7.65
C TYR A 39 -10.30 13.26 7.75
N VAL A 40 -10.10 13.93 6.60
CA VAL A 40 -9.52 15.28 6.54
C VAL A 40 -10.63 16.28 6.29
N GLU A 41 -10.75 17.24 7.21
CA GLU A 41 -11.71 18.35 7.07
C GLU A 41 -11.37 19.21 5.86
N PRO A 42 -12.33 19.49 4.96
CA PRO A 42 -12.13 20.40 3.84
C PRO A 42 -11.70 21.79 4.32
N GLN A 43 -10.62 22.33 3.76
CA GLN A 43 -10.04 23.61 4.20
C GLN A 43 -10.64 24.85 3.50
N GLY A 44 -11.91 24.78 3.07
CA GLY A 44 -12.58 25.86 2.36
C GLY A 44 -12.23 25.94 0.85
N ALA A 45 -12.89 26.86 0.13
CA ALA A 45 -12.82 26.91 -1.33
C ALA A 45 -11.44 27.35 -1.84
N GLY A 46 -10.72 26.43 -2.50
CA GLY A 46 -9.63 26.75 -3.42
C GLY A 46 -8.22 26.41 -2.95
N ASN A 47 -8.02 25.89 -1.74
CA ASN A 47 -6.71 25.48 -1.26
C ASN A 47 -6.67 23.96 -1.14
N GLY A 48 -6.15 23.30 -2.17
CA GLY A 48 -5.77 21.90 -2.08
C GLY A 48 -4.87 21.64 -0.87
N ILE A 49 -4.84 20.40 -0.41
CA ILE A 49 -4.04 19.98 0.74
C ILE A 49 -2.78 19.24 0.27
N SER A 50 -1.74 19.25 1.09
CA SER A 50 -0.55 18.44 0.87
C SER A 50 0.02 18.02 2.21
N GLY A 51 0.70 16.89 2.23
CA GLY A 51 1.29 16.37 3.46
C GLY A 51 1.96 15.03 3.26
N GLU A 52 2.16 14.33 4.36
CA GLU A 52 2.75 13.00 4.39
C GLU A 52 1.78 11.98 4.95
N ILE A 53 1.67 10.85 4.27
CA ILE A 53 0.95 9.66 4.72
C ILE A 53 1.97 8.63 5.20
N THR A 54 1.79 8.17 6.44
CA THR A 54 2.54 7.04 7.00
C THR A 54 1.61 5.85 7.14
N VAL A 55 1.99 4.73 6.53
CA VAL A 55 1.21 3.49 6.57
C VAL A 55 1.97 2.43 7.35
N LYS A 56 1.28 1.77 8.28
CA LYS A 56 1.76 0.51 8.85
C LYS A 56 1.31 -0.62 7.96
N LEU A 57 2.27 -1.25 7.28
CA LEU A 57 2.00 -2.40 6.44
C LEU A 57 1.82 -3.64 7.33
N PRO A 58 0.85 -4.52 7.02
CA PRO A 58 0.70 -5.76 7.75
C PRO A 58 1.96 -6.62 7.61
N THR A 59 2.24 -7.45 8.62
CA THR A 59 3.32 -8.43 8.55
C THR A 59 3.09 -9.34 7.36
N ILE A 60 4.09 -9.43 6.49
CA ILE A 60 4.05 -10.24 5.28
C ILE A 60 5.14 -11.31 5.35
N CYS A 61 4.80 -12.49 4.87
CA CYS A 61 5.77 -13.55 4.66
C CYS A 61 6.67 -13.28 3.45
N CYS A 62 7.77 -14.04 3.38
CA CYS A 62 8.54 -14.17 2.15
C CYS A 62 7.73 -14.89 1.06
N ILE A 63 8.05 -14.59 -0.20
CA ILE A 63 7.49 -15.20 -1.40
C ILE A 63 8.65 -15.66 -2.27
N PHE A 64 8.70 -16.96 -2.56
CA PHE A 64 9.68 -17.56 -3.45
C PHE A 64 9.00 -18.01 -4.74
N THR A 65 9.61 -17.71 -5.89
CA THR A 65 9.14 -18.22 -7.18
C THR A 65 10.08 -19.33 -7.63
N THR A 66 9.57 -20.54 -7.82
CA THR A 66 10.36 -21.68 -8.31
C THR A 66 10.78 -21.46 -9.76
N PRO A 67 11.78 -22.19 -10.27
CA PRO A 67 12.18 -22.12 -11.68
C PRO A 67 11.03 -22.38 -12.67
N GLU A 68 10.02 -23.15 -12.26
CA GLU A 68 8.82 -23.47 -13.03
C GLU A 68 7.73 -22.39 -12.94
N GLY A 69 7.99 -21.30 -12.20
CA GLY A 69 7.06 -20.16 -12.05
C GLY A 69 6.03 -20.31 -10.93
N ILE A 70 6.15 -21.34 -10.08
CA ILE A 70 5.23 -21.57 -8.97
C ILE A 70 5.59 -20.65 -7.81
N LYS A 71 4.61 -19.95 -7.22
CA LYS A 71 4.81 -19.09 -6.05
C LYS A 71 4.58 -19.86 -4.75
N LEU A 72 5.61 -19.91 -3.90
CA LEU A 72 5.57 -20.44 -2.54
C LEU A 72 5.61 -19.27 -1.55
N ALA A 73 4.89 -19.38 -0.44
CA ALA A 73 4.81 -18.31 0.56
C ALA A 73 4.91 -18.88 1.98
N CYS A 74 5.32 -18.02 2.94
CA CYS A 74 5.40 -18.38 4.36
C CYS A 74 6.22 -19.66 4.61
N GLU A 75 5.60 -20.70 5.16
CA GLU A 75 6.26 -21.94 5.59
C GLU A 75 6.81 -22.77 4.42
N ASP A 76 6.21 -22.60 3.23
CA ASP A 76 6.56 -23.31 1.99
C ASP A 76 7.81 -22.73 1.32
N VAL A 77 8.29 -21.56 1.76
CA VAL A 77 9.52 -20.96 1.24
C VAL A 77 10.73 -21.83 1.61
N PRO A 78 11.66 -22.09 0.67
CA PRO A 78 12.87 -22.85 0.96
C PRO A 78 13.68 -22.26 2.10
N SER A 79 14.18 -23.10 3.02
CA SER A 79 14.99 -22.67 4.16
C SER A 79 16.33 -22.01 3.76
N THR A 80 16.74 -22.18 2.51
CA THR A 80 17.90 -21.52 1.89
C THR A 80 17.64 -20.04 1.61
N MET A 81 16.38 -19.63 1.42
CA MET A 81 16.01 -18.21 1.25
C MET A 81 16.04 -17.52 2.60
N LYS A 82 17.02 -16.64 2.80
CA LYS A 82 17.20 -15.89 4.06
C LYS A 82 16.60 -14.49 4.03
N PHE A 83 16.54 -13.90 2.84
CA PHE A 83 16.05 -12.57 2.62
C PHE A 83 15.12 -12.54 1.42
N ASP A 84 14.13 -11.66 1.50
CA ASP A 84 13.23 -11.35 0.40
C ASP A 84 13.19 -9.84 0.22
N THR A 85 13.41 -9.36 -0.99
CA THR A 85 13.44 -7.94 -1.31
C THR A 85 12.30 -7.61 -2.24
N PHE A 86 11.50 -6.63 -1.86
CA PHE A 86 10.32 -6.25 -2.60
C PHE A 86 10.02 -4.77 -2.40
N TYR A 87 9.09 -4.22 -3.16
CA TYR A 87 8.58 -2.87 -2.99
C TYR A 87 7.07 -2.87 -3.19
N TYR A 88 6.42 -1.83 -2.68
CA TYR A 88 4.99 -1.61 -2.90
C TYR A 88 4.77 -0.59 -4.00
N PHE A 89 3.72 -0.83 -4.76
CA PHE A 89 3.04 0.20 -5.52
C PHE A 89 1.86 0.72 -4.70
N ILE A 90 1.74 2.04 -4.59
CA ILE A 90 0.72 2.70 -3.75
C ILE A 90 -0.07 3.67 -4.62
N LYS A 91 -1.40 3.66 -4.48
CA LYS A 91 -2.29 4.69 -4.99
C LYS A 91 -3.34 5.06 -3.95
N ILE A 92 -3.85 6.28 -4.02
CA ILE A 92 -4.93 6.77 -3.15
C ILE A 92 -6.17 7.13 -3.97
N ARG A 93 -7.31 7.16 -3.29
CA ARG A 93 -8.57 7.65 -3.82
C ARG A 93 -9.18 8.66 -2.85
N ASP A 94 -9.65 9.77 -3.40
CA ASP A 94 -10.30 10.86 -2.68
C ASP A 94 -11.81 10.58 -2.48
N ARG A 95 -12.55 11.49 -1.85
CA ARG A 95 -13.99 11.28 -1.61
C ARG A 95 -14.83 11.44 -2.87
N ALA A 96 -14.39 12.29 -3.81
CA ALA A 96 -15.00 12.45 -5.13
C ALA A 96 -14.81 11.23 -6.06
N GLY A 97 -13.92 10.31 -5.69
CA GLY A 97 -13.62 9.08 -6.42
C GLY A 97 -12.46 9.20 -7.41
N HIS A 98 -11.70 10.29 -7.41
CA HIS A 98 -10.50 10.42 -8.24
C HIS A 98 -9.36 9.58 -7.69
N GLU A 99 -8.63 8.91 -8.58
CA GLU A 99 -7.44 8.15 -8.23
C GLU A 99 -6.17 8.97 -8.47
N SER A 100 -5.21 8.87 -7.56
CA SER A 100 -3.89 9.45 -7.76
C SER A 100 -3.09 8.69 -8.82
N ASN A 101 -1.93 9.25 -9.20
CA ASN A 101 -0.88 8.45 -9.80
C ASN A 101 -0.44 7.31 -8.87
N GLU A 102 0.11 6.24 -9.45
CA GLU A 102 0.74 5.16 -8.69
C GLU A 102 2.21 5.52 -8.40
N ILE A 103 2.64 5.35 -7.15
CA ILE A 103 4.03 5.52 -6.74
C ILE A 103 4.66 4.17 -6.40
N LYS A 104 5.98 4.07 -6.56
CA LYS A 104 6.79 2.95 -6.11
C LYS A 104 7.51 3.34 -4.82
N THR A 105 7.45 2.49 -3.79
CA THR A 105 8.26 2.66 -2.58
C THR A 105 9.71 2.28 -2.82
N GLU A 106 10.57 2.70 -1.89
CA GLU A 106 11.89 2.09 -1.74
C GLU A 106 11.80 0.58 -1.50
N ALA A 107 12.90 -0.12 -1.78
CA ALA A 107 13.00 -1.55 -1.56
C ALA A 107 13.01 -1.88 -0.06
N ILE A 108 12.14 -2.81 0.32
CA ILE A 108 12.02 -3.37 1.67
C ILE A 108 12.67 -4.75 1.64
N MET A 109 13.59 -5.00 2.58
CA MET A 109 14.21 -6.31 2.76
C MET A 109 13.63 -6.99 3.99
N LEU A 110 12.98 -8.13 3.77
CA LEU A 110 12.46 -9.00 4.82
C LEU A 110 13.48 -10.07 5.15
N LYS A 111 13.55 -10.43 6.43
CA LYS A 111 14.26 -11.61 6.88
C LYS A 111 13.28 -12.78 6.93
N CYS A 112 13.54 -13.84 6.18
CA CYS A 112 12.72 -15.03 6.18
C CYS A 112 13.05 -15.86 7.42
N GLN A 113 12.12 -15.89 8.38
CA GLN A 113 12.19 -16.75 9.55
C GLN A 113 11.03 -17.75 9.46
N LYS A 114 11.35 -19.03 9.72
CA LYS A 114 10.34 -20.05 10.00
C LYS A 114 9.97 -19.96 11.47
#